data_AF-A0A090FA76-F1
#
_entry.id   AF-A0A090FA76-F1
#
_cell.length_a   1.000
_cell.length_b   1.000
_cell.length_c   1.000
_cell.angle_alpha   90.00
_cell.angle_beta   90.00
_cell.angle_gamma   90.00
#
_symmetry.space_group_name_H-M   'P 1'
#
loop_
_entity.id
_entity.type
_entity.pdbx_description
1 polymer ?
#
loop_
_entity_poly.entity_id
_entity_poly.type
_entity_poly.pdbx_seq_one_letter_code
_entity_poly.pdbx_strand_id
1 'polypeptide(L)'
;MEETDDNTSAVIELTAEVVSAYVSNNPVPVGDLPALIDRVHGALKSAGSGAAEKPEALTPAVPIRKSVTPDYIISLEDGKKFKSLKRHLSVHYGLTPDEYRAKWGLPADYPMVAPNYAAARSSLAKSMGLGRKTT
;
A
#
# COMPACT_ATOMS: atom_id res chain seq x y z
N MET A 1 17.70 18.68 19.78
CA MET A 1 17.97 17.23 19.87
C MET A 1 17.73 16.82 21.33
N GLU A 2 16.50 17.07 21.83
CA GLU A 2 16.15 16.95 23.26
C GLU A 2 14.83 16.19 23.47
N GLU A 3 13.96 16.06 22.46
CA GLU A 3 12.60 15.47 22.64
C GLU A 3 12.57 13.93 22.79
N THR A 4 13.65 13.20 22.49
CA THR A 4 13.67 11.73 22.56
C THR A 4 13.97 11.16 23.95
N ASP A 5 14.71 11.89 24.78
CA ASP A 5 15.05 11.45 26.14
C ASP A 5 13.84 11.58 27.08
N ASP A 6 13.09 12.68 26.98
CA ASP A 6 11.85 12.89 27.74
C ASP A 6 10.80 11.82 27.46
N ASN A 7 10.65 11.42 26.19
CA ASN A 7 9.71 10.37 25.80
C ASN A 7 10.12 9.00 26.35
N THR A 8 11.43 8.73 26.40
CA THR A 8 11.96 7.47 26.94
C THR A 8 11.73 7.39 28.45
N SER A 9 11.99 8.48 29.18
CA SER A 9 11.72 8.54 30.64
C SER A 9 10.23 8.37 30.94
N ALA A 10 9.35 9.04 30.18
CA ALA A 10 7.91 8.91 30.35
C ALA A 10 7.39 7.48 30.11
N VAL A 11 7.92 6.77 29.11
CA VAL A 11 7.55 5.37 28.83
C VAL A 11 8.00 4.43 29.95
N ILE A 12 9.16 4.69 30.57
CA ILE A 12 9.66 3.92 31.71
C ILE A 12 8.76 4.13 32.93
N GLU A 13 8.37 5.37 33.23
CA GLU A 13 7.45 5.68 34.34
C GLU A 13 6.08 5.00 34.16
N LEU A 14 5.49 5.11 32.97
CA LEU A 14 4.22 4.44 32.63
C LEU A 14 4.32 2.92 32.71
N THR A 15 5.45 2.34 32.27
CA THR A 15 5.68 0.90 32.36
C THR A 15 5.71 0.45 33.83
N ALA A 16 6.42 1.19 34.69
CA ALA A 16 6.52 0.88 36.12
C ALA A 16 5.15 0.97 36.82
N GLU A 17 4.36 1.99 36.50
CA GLU A 17 3.00 2.14 37.02
C GLU A 17 2.10 0.97 36.61
N VAL A 18 2.10 0.58 35.33
CA VAL A 18 1.28 -0.53 34.82
C VAL A 18 1.70 -1.88 35.43
N VAL A 19 3.01 -2.17 35.48
CA VAL A 19 3.51 -3.43 36.04
C VAL A 19 3.24 -3.51 37.54
N SER A 20 3.41 -2.42 38.29
CA SER A 20 3.13 -2.39 39.73
C SER A 20 1.64 -2.59 40.04
N ALA A 21 0.75 -1.98 39.26
CA ALA A 21 -0.70 -2.19 39.37
C ALA A 21 -1.11 -3.62 39.00
N TYR A 22 -0.45 -4.24 38.01
CA TYR A 22 -0.74 -5.61 37.61
C TYR A 22 -0.30 -6.62 38.68
N VAL A 23 0.92 -6.49 39.19
CA VAL A 23 1.49 -7.42 40.19
C VAL A 23 0.84 -7.25 41.58
N SER A 24 0.32 -6.06 41.90
CA SER A 24 -0.42 -5.86 43.16
C SER A 24 -1.76 -6.61 43.20
N ASN A 25 -2.37 -6.85 42.03
CA ASN A 25 -3.67 -7.50 41.91
C ASN A 25 -3.61 -8.91 41.29
N ASN A 26 -2.44 -9.34 40.77
CA ASN A 26 -2.21 -10.67 40.23
C ASN A 26 -0.91 -11.28 40.79
N PRO A 27 -0.95 -12.52 41.32
CA PRO A 27 0.27 -13.23 41.71
C PRO A 27 1.06 -13.64 40.46
N VAL A 28 2.24 -13.04 40.27
CA VAL A 28 3.14 -13.35 39.14
C VAL A 28 4.40 -14.06 39.68
N PRO A 29 4.81 -15.19 39.08
CA PRO A 29 6.08 -15.84 39.43
C PRO A 29 7.28 -14.92 39.19
N VAL A 30 8.26 -14.96 40.09
CA VAL A 30 9.49 -14.15 39.98
C VAL A 30 10.27 -14.39 38.68
N GLY A 31 10.12 -15.55 38.06
CA GLY A 31 10.73 -15.86 36.75
C GLY A 31 10.06 -15.17 35.56
N ASP A 32 8.78 -14.79 35.68
CA ASP A 32 8.00 -14.20 34.58
C ASP A 32 8.00 -12.67 34.61
N LEU A 33 8.44 -12.07 35.73
CA LEU A 33 8.53 -10.62 35.93
C LEU A 33 9.35 -9.90 34.84
N PRO A 34 10.57 -10.36 34.46
CA PRO A 34 11.34 -9.73 33.40
C PRO A 34 10.61 -9.74 32.05
N ALA A 35 10.01 -10.87 31.69
CA ALA A 35 9.27 -11.02 30.44
C ALA A 35 8.01 -10.13 30.40
N LEU A 36 7.35 -9.92 31.53
CA LEU A 36 6.22 -9.02 31.65
C LEU A 36 6.63 -7.56 31.43
N ILE A 37 7.73 -7.11 32.04
CA ILE A 37 8.26 -5.76 31.90
C ILE A 37 8.64 -5.48 30.44
N ASP A 38 9.33 -6.41 29.78
CA ASP A 38 9.72 -6.27 28.37
C ASP A 38 8.50 -6.14 27.44
N ARG A 39 7.44 -6.92 27.68
CA ARG A 39 6.21 -6.87 26.88
C ARG A 39 5.48 -5.54 27.02
N VAL A 40 5.33 -5.05 28.25
CA VAL A 40 4.62 -3.78 28.52
C VAL A 40 5.42 -2.60 27.97
N HIS A 41 6.73 -2.56 28.25
CA HIS A 41 7.62 -1.52 27.72
C HIS A 41 7.64 -1.52 26.19
N GLY A 42 7.72 -2.69 25.56
CA GLY A 42 7.66 -2.84 24.10
C GLY A 42 6.32 -2.38 23.51
N ALA A 43 5.21 -2.71 24.16
CA ALA A 43 3.87 -2.28 23.72
C ALA A 43 3.70 -0.75 23.82
N LEU A 44 4.13 -0.13 24.93
CA LEU A 44 4.06 1.32 25.12
C LEU A 44 4.99 2.06 24.14
N LYS A 45 6.20 1.55 23.91
CA LYS A 45 7.12 2.08 22.91
C LYS A 45 6.54 2.00 21.50
N SER A 46 5.90 0.88 21.14
CA SER A 46 5.26 0.72 19.83
C SER A 46 4.03 1.61 19.65
N ALA A 47 3.26 1.83 20.72
CA ALA A 47 2.10 2.73 20.70
C ALA A 47 2.52 4.20 20.59
N GLY A 48 3.56 4.61 21.31
CA GLY A 48 4.09 5.97 21.30
C GLY A 48 4.87 6.31 20.03
N SER A 49 5.53 5.33 19.39
CA SER A 49 6.27 5.61 18.16
C SER A 49 5.39 5.78 16.92
N GLY A 50 4.06 5.63 17.04
CA GLY A 50 3.14 5.75 15.91
C GLY A 50 3.70 5.09 14.66
N ALA A 51 4.27 3.89 14.82
CA ALA A 51 4.82 3.15 13.69
C ALA A 51 3.62 2.78 12.85
N ALA A 52 3.28 3.69 11.94
CA ALA A 52 2.42 3.46 10.81
C ALA A 52 2.87 2.11 10.26
N GLU A 53 1.98 1.14 10.42
CA GLU A 53 2.04 -0.16 9.81
C GLU A 53 2.60 0.06 8.41
N LYS A 54 3.89 -0.28 8.24
CA LYS A 54 4.65 0.03 7.04
C LYS A 54 3.82 -0.63 5.94
N PRO A 55 3.18 0.14 5.03
CA PRO A 55 2.13 -0.41 4.19
C PRO A 55 2.70 -1.65 3.53
N GLU A 56 2.11 -2.80 3.87
CA GLU A 56 2.60 -4.10 3.43
C GLU A 56 2.90 -3.95 1.94
N ALA A 57 4.18 -4.09 1.59
CA ALA A 57 4.64 -3.79 0.25
C ALA A 57 3.78 -4.62 -0.69
N LEU A 58 2.87 -3.94 -1.40
CA LEU A 58 1.88 -4.59 -2.27
C LEU A 58 2.68 -5.43 -3.25
N THR A 59 2.79 -6.73 -2.98
CA THR A 59 3.51 -7.62 -3.86
C THR A 59 2.69 -7.63 -5.15
N PRO A 60 3.23 -7.15 -6.27
CA PRO A 60 2.44 -7.03 -7.49
C PRO A 60 1.89 -8.41 -7.82
N ALA A 61 0.57 -8.52 -7.99
CA ALA A 61 -0.13 -9.79 -8.24
C ALA A 61 0.44 -10.54 -9.46
N VAL A 62 1.12 -9.82 -10.35
CA VAL A 62 1.89 -10.35 -11.46
C VAL A 62 3.12 -9.47 -11.71
N PRO A 63 4.24 -10.04 -12.18
CA PRO A 63 5.37 -9.25 -12.67
C PRO A 63 4.90 -8.26 -13.74
N ILE A 64 5.35 -7.00 -13.67
CA ILE A 64 5.01 -5.90 -14.59
C ILE A 64 5.20 -6.29 -16.07
N ARG A 65 6.16 -7.16 -16.37
CA ARG A 65 6.38 -7.67 -17.74
C ARG A 65 5.28 -8.60 -18.26
N LYS A 66 4.54 -9.25 -17.36
CA LYS A 66 3.46 -10.21 -17.68
C LYS A 66 2.06 -9.61 -17.53
N SER A 67 1.93 -8.37 -17.06
CA SER A 67 0.63 -7.72 -16.88
C SER A 67 0.01 -7.26 -18.20
N VAL A 68 0.81 -7.04 -19.25
CA VAL A 68 0.31 -6.66 -20.58
C VAL A 68 0.31 -7.87 -21.50
N THR A 69 -0.86 -8.26 -21.99
CA THR A 69 -1.01 -9.24 -23.08
C THR A 69 -1.72 -8.59 -24.27
N PRO A 70 -1.61 -9.16 -25.49
CA PRO A 70 -2.23 -8.58 -26.68
C PRO A 70 -3.73 -8.36 -26.55
N ASP A 71 -4.43 -9.28 -25.89
CA ASP A 71 -5.90 -9.30 -25.77
C ASP A 71 -6.44 -8.75 -24.45
N TYR A 72 -5.64 -8.75 -23.39
CA TYR A 72 -6.03 -8.26 -22.07
C TYR A 72 -4.84 -7.68 -21.27
N ILE A 73 -5.15 -6.74 -20.38
CA ILE A 73 -4.25 -6.20 -19.37
C ILE A 73 -4.69 -6.67 -17.98
N ILE A 74 -3.72 -7.03 -17.13
CA ILE A 74 -3.95 -7.50 -15.77
C ILE A 74 -3.74 -6.33 -14.79
N SER A 75 -4.69 -6.13 -13.86
CA SER A 75 -4.55 -5.18 -12.76
C SER A 75 -3.47 -5.65 -11.79
N LEU A 76 -2.48 -4.80 -11.49
CA LEU A 76 -1.50 -5.08 -10.43
C LEU A 76 -2.11 -4.99 -9.02
N GLU A 77 -3.27 -4.37 -8.87
CA GLU A 77 -3.99 -4.26 -7.59
C GLU A 77 -4.75 -5.57 -7.27
N ASP A 78 -5.44 -6.15 -8.26
CA ASP A 78 -6.36 -7.28 -8.04
C ASP A 78 -5.92 -8.60 -8.70
N GLY A 79 -4.98 -8.55 -9.64
CA GLY A 79 -4.64 -9.69 -10.51
C GLY A 79 -5.70 -10.07 -11.55
N LYS A 80 -6.77 -9.29 -11.69
CA LYS A 80 -7.87 -9.55 -12.65
C LYS A 80 -7.55 -9.05 -14.07
N LYS A 81 -8.07 -9.77 -15.07
CA LYS A 81 -7.88 -9.48 -16.50
C LYS A 81 -8.96 -8.54 -17.02
N PHE A 82 -8.56 -7.48 -17.71
CA PHE A 82 -9.45 -6.49 -18.31
C PHE A 82 -9.02 -6.15 -19.74
N LYS A 83 -9.95 -5.73 -20.59
CA LYS A 83 -9.60 -5.14 -21.90
C LYS A 83 -9.13 -3.69 -21.76
N SER A 84 -9.65 -2.97 -20.76
CA SER A 84 -9.31 -1.59 -20.42
C SER A 84 -9.19 -1.46 -18.91
N LEU A 85 -8.00 -1.11 -18.43
CA LEU A 85 -7.72 -0.93 -17.00
C LEU A 85 -8.22 0.44 -16.50
N LYS A 86 -8.33 1.43 -17.39
CA LYS A 86 -8.74 2.81 -17.04
C LYS A 86 -10.06 2.87 -16.27
N ARG A 87 -11.09 2.13 -16.73
CA ARG A 87 -12.42 2.14 -16.07
C ARG A 87 -12.37 1.49 -14.70
N HIS A 88 -11.60 0.41 -14.56
CA HIS A 88 -11.45 -0.30 -13.29
C HIS A 88 -10.76 0.58 -12.25
N LEU A 89 -9.66 1.24 -12.64
CA LEU A 89 -8.91 2.17 -11.80
C LEU A 89 -9.79 3.31 -11.29
N SER A 90 -10.56 3.97 -12.16
CA SER A 90 -11.40 5.10 -11.75
C SER A 90 -12.59 4.69 -10.88
N VAL A 91 -13.21 3.53 -11.12
CA VAL A 91 -14.42 3.12 -10.38
C VAL A 91 -14.09 2.48 -9.03
N HIS A 92 -13.09 1.61 -8.97
CA HIS A 92 -12.77 0.87 -7.75
C HIS A 92 -11.75 1.58 -6.87
N TYR A 93 -10.83 2.32 -7.47
CA TYR A 93 -9.71 2.93 -6.75
C TYR A 93 -9.70 4.46 -6.81
N GLY A 94 -10.55 5.08 -7.62
CA GLY A 94 -10.53 6.53 -7.84
C GLY A 94 -9.22 7.04 -8.44
N LEU A 95 -8.38 6.15 -8.99
CA LEU A 95 -7.04 6.50 -9.47
C LEU A 95 -7.06 6.90 -10.95
N THR A 96 -6.27 7.91 -11.28
CA THR A 96 -5.93 8.22 -12.66
C THR A 96 -4.86 7.25 -13.20
N PRO A 97 -4.75 7.09 -14.53
CA PRO A 97 -3.69 6.32 -15.14
C PRO A 97 -2.27 6.70 -14.68
N ASP A 98 -2.02 7.99 -14.46
CA ASP A 98 -0.70 8.49 -14.10
C ASP A 98 -0.36 8.26 -12.63
N GLU A 99 -1.33 8.45 -11.74
CA GLU A 99 -1.19 8.05 -10.33
C GLU A 99 -0.95 6.55 -10.19
N TYR A 100 -1.63 5.75 -11.00
CA TYR A 100 -1.39 4.31 -11.04
C TYR A 100 0.03 3.97 -11.49
N ARG A 101 0.57 4.67 -12.49
CA ARG A 101 1.97 4.49 -12.91
C ARG A 101 2.95 4.89 -11.82
N ALA A 102 2.72 6.04 -11.18
CA ALA A 102 3.55 6.51 -10.09
C ALA A 102 3.53 5.54 -8.90
N LYS A 103 2.35 5.02 -8.54
CA LYS A 103 2.16 4.05 -7.45
C LYS A 103 2.98 2.77 -7.66
N TRP A 104 3.05 2.29 -8.89
CA TRP A 104 3.74 1.03 -9.24
C TRP A 104 5.12 1.21 -9.88
N GLY A 105 5.63 2.44 -9.98
CA GLY A 105 6.91 2.74 -10.65
C GLY A 105 6.93 2.32 -12.13
N LEU A 106 5.79 2.38 -12.81
CA LEU A 106 5.65 1.97 -14.21
C LEU A 106 6.21 3.05 -15.16
N PRO A 107 6.80 2.65 -16.30
CA PRO A 107 7.24 3.60 -17.33
C PRO A 107 6.04 4.35 -17.93
N ALA A 108 6.27 5.59 -18.38
CA ALA A 108 5.23 6.42 -19.01
C ALA A 108 4.57 5.76 -20.23
N ASP A 109 5.33 4.92 -20.95
CA ASP A 109 4.88 4.19 -22.13
C ASP A 109 3.95 2.99 -21.79
N TYR A 110 3.72 2.70 -20.51
CA TYR A 110 2.92 1.55 -20.10
C TYR A 110 1.45 1.68 -20.60
N PRO A 111 0.98 0.72 -21.42
CA PRO A 111 -0.38 0.78 -21.97
C PRO A 111 -1.40 0.46 -20.88
N MET A 112 -2.49 1.22 -20.81
CA MET A 112 -3.60 1.00 -19.84
C MET A 112 -4.77 0.21 -20.43
N VAL A 113 -4.61 -0.25 -21.66
CA VAL A 113 -5.61 -0.90 -22.48
C VAL A 113 -4.89 -1.95 -23.30
N ALA A 114 -5.52 -3.09 -23.56
CA ALA A 114 -4.91 -4.13 -24.38
C ALA A 114 -4.53 -3.59 -25.78
N PRO A 115 -3.32 -3.87 -26.29
CA PRO A 115 -2.85 -3.36 -27.59
C PRO A 115 -3.78 -3.67 -28.76
N ASN A 116 -4.34 -4.89 -28.84
CA ASN A 116 -5.28 -5.25 -29.92
C ASN A 116 -6.57 -4.43 -29.84
N TYR A 117 -7.07 -4.17 -28.63
CA TYR A 117 -8.26 -3.36 -28.42
C TYR A 117 -8.01 -1.89 -28.77
N ALA A 118 -6.83 -1.36 -28.43
CA ALA A 118 -6.41 -0.02 -28.81
C ALA A 118 -6.25 0.12 -30.35
N ALA A 119 -5.65 -0.89 -31.00
CA ALA A 119 -5.47 -0.92 -32.45
C ALA A 119 -6.81 -0.97 -33.20
N ALA A 120 -7.73 -1.83 -32.78
CA ALA A 120 -9.07 -1.94 -33.37
C ALA A 120 -9.84 -0.60 -33.26
N ARG A 121 -9.79 0.04 -32.09
CA ARG A 121 -10.46 1.33 -31.86
C ARG A 121 -9.81 2.48 -32.62
N SER A 122 -8.48 2.48 -32.76
CA SER A 122 -7.75 3.46 -33.58
C SER A 122 -8.09 3.31 -35.06
N SER A 123 -8.16 2.08 -35.58
CA SER A 123 -8.55 1.80 -36.96
C SER A 123 -9.99 2.26 -37.25
N LEU A 124 -10.92 2.01 -36.31
CA LEU A 124 -12.29 2.47 -36.41
C LEU A 124 -12.39 4.00 -36.36
N ALA A 125 -11.63 4.67 -35.50
CA ALA A 125 -11.63 6.13 -35.43
C ALA A 125 -11.10 6.78 -36.73
N LYS A 126 -10.08 6.16 -37.36
CA LYS A 126 -9.56 6.58 -38.66
C LYS A 126 -10.58 6.37 -39.78
N SER A 127 -11.30 5.25 -39.78
CA SER A 127 -12.35 4.99 -40.78
C SER A 127 -13.58 5.87 -40.59
N MET A 128 -13.87 6.31 -39.35
CA MET A 128 -14.98 7.22 -39.02
C MET A 128 -14.64 8.72 -39.14
N GLY A 129 -13.46 9.09 -39.66
CA GLY A 129 -13.21 10.46 -40.15
C GLY A 129 -12.67 11.49 -39.17
N LEU A 130 -12.14 11.10 -38.01
CA LEU A 130 -11.50 12.02 -37.04
C LEU A 130 -10.06 12.39 -37.46
N GLY A 131 -9.90 13.05 -38.60
CA GLY A 131 -8.60 13.45 -39.13
C GLY A 131 -8.59 14.32 -40.38
N ARG A 132 -9.76 14.76 -40.88
CA ARG A 132 -9.80 15.77 -41.94
C ARG A 132 -9.43 17.12 -41.34
N LYS A 133 -8.21 17.58 -41.61
CA LYS A 133 -7.82 18.99 -41.45
C LYS A 133 -8.86 19.83 -42.18
N THR A 134 -9.56 20.70 -41.46
CA THR A 134 -10.33 21.79 -42.06
C THR A 134 -9.31 22.71 -42.71
N THR A 135 -9.15 22.60 -44.03
CA THR A 135 -8.53 23.65 -44.86
C THR A 135 -9.52 24.78 -45.05
#